data_AF-C5BIN3-F1
#
_entry.id   AF-C5BIN3-F1
#
_cell.length_a   1.000
_cell.length_b   1.000
_cell.length_c   1.000
_cell.angle_alpha   90.00
_cell.angle_beta   90.00
_cell.angle_gamma   90.00
#
_symmetry.space_group_name_H-M   'P 1'
#
loop_
_entity.id
_entity.type
_entity.pdbx_description
1 polymer ?
#
loop_
_entity_poly.entity_id
_entity_poly.type
_entity_poly.pdbx_seq_one_letter_code
_entity_poly.pdbx_strand_id
1 'polypeptide(L)'
;MNDELCPPSLFKEAQHLLTDAGFDVGAGVDRLRGNESKLLRLVKMFCESYMQAGEEIERLYKQGDLTNLQRLTHQIKGTAANVGAMAISRLAASIETPIKLGGTEVDEEALAALLDKLTDLQALHTALSDLECQLTGVCENGTLTKDDFLRELSVIKIELEADVASAMDMVERLKVSAKGTEYETESAKVDTMLMSFQLDELNEYIDNLLEAK
;
A
#
# COMPACT_ATOMS: atom_id res chain seq x y z
N MET A 1 -9.00 8.08 -10.01
CA MET A 1 -8.65 7.48 -8.70
C MET A 1 -7.55 6.49 -9.03
N ASN A 2 -6.34 7.03 -9.12
CA ASN A 2 -5.13 6.42 -9.69
C ASN A 2 -4.88 5.05 -9.07
N ASP A 3 -4.95 3.96 -9.82
CA ASP A 3 -4.52 2.64 -9.37
C ASP A 3 -3.00 2.56 -9.66
N GLU A 4 -2.16 3.11 -8.76
CA GLU A 4 -0.71 2.86 -8.78
C GLU A 4 -0.45 1.35 -8.70
N LEU A 5 -0.02 0.71 -9.81
CA LEU A 5 0.34 -0.71 -9.79
C LEU A 5 1.62 -0.92 -8.98
N CYS A 6 1.48 -1.79 -7.98
CA CYS A 6 2.54 -2.50 -7.34
C CYS A 6 3.29 -3.34 -8.40
N PRO A 7 4.64 -3.31 -8.47
CA PRO A 7 5.40 -4.24 -9.30
C PRO A 7 4.96 -5.69 -9.02
N PRO A 8 4.78 -6.56 -10.03
CA PRO A 8 4.38 -7.95 -9.81
C PRO A 8 5.29 -8.73 -8.84
N SER A 9 6.54 -8.31 -8.68
CA SER A 9 7.46 -8.82 -7.65
C SER A 9 7.03 -8.38 -6.24
N LEU A 10 6.71 -7.09 -6.06
CA LEU A 10 6.42 -6.48 -4.76
C LEU A 10 5.23 -7.14 -4.07
N PHE A 11 4.14 -7.45 -4.78
CA PHE A 11 3.01 -8.12 -4.14
C PHE A 11 3.38 -9.53 -3.65
N LYS A 12 4.13 -10.28 -4.46
CA LYS A 12 4.56 -11.63 -4.11
C LYS A 12 5.50 -11.63 -2.91
N GLU A 13 6.38 -10.64 -2.80
CA GLU A 13 7.26 -10.45 -1.65
C GLU A 13 6.49 -9.96 -0.41
N ALA A 14 5.54 -9.04 -0.59
CA ALA A 14 4.71 -8.50 0.49
C ALA A 14 3.70 -9.53 1.04
N GLN A 15 3.27 -10.49 0.23
CA GLN A 15 2.24 -11.48 0.58
C GLN A 15 2.58 -12.24 1.88
N HIS A 16 3.85 -12.58 2.08
CA HIS A 16 4.28 -13.27 3.31
C HIS A 16 4.14 -12.35 4.53
N LEU A 17 4.56 -11.09 4.42
CA LEU A 17 4.43 -10.09 5.49
C LEU A 17 2.97 -9.87 5.89
N LEU A 18 2.08 -9.77 4.90
CA LEU A 18 0.63 -9.66 5.10
C LEU A 18 0.07 -10.88 5.84
N THR A 19 0.45 -12.07 5.41
CA THR A 19 -0.03 -13.33 6.00
C THR A 19 0.43 -13.48 7.45
N ASP A 20 1.70 -13.16 7.72
CA ASP A 20 2.28 -13.21 9.07
C ASP A 20 1.64 -12.19 10.00
N ALA A 21 1.27 -11.01 9.47
CA ALA A 21 0.47 -10.01 10.18
C ALA A 21 -1.02 -10.40 10.33
N GLY A 22 -1.43 -11.57 9.84
CA GLY A 22 -2.79 -12.10 10.01
C GLY A 22 -3.83 -11.55 9.03
N PHE A 23 -3.40 -11.02 7.88
CA PHE A 23 -4.30 -10.63 6.80
C PHE A 23 -4.73 -11.84 5.98
N ASP A 24 -6.02 -11.93 5.68
CA ASP A 24 -6.54 -12.88 4.70
C ASP A 24 -6.30 -12.36 3.29
N VAL A 25 -5.08 -12.55 2.79
CA VAL A 25 -4.64 -12.06 1.48
C VAL A 25 -5.49 -12.64 0.35
N GLY A 26 -5.78 -13.95 0.39
CA GLY A 26 -6.56 -14.63 -0.64
C GLY A 26 -7.97 -14.03 -0.75
N ALA A 27 -8.69 -13.92 0.35
CA ALA A 27 -10.02 -13.30 0.34
C ALA A 27 -9.97 -11.80 0.03
N GLY A 28 -8.88 -11.11 0.37
CA GLY A 28 -8.64 -9.71 0.01
C GLY A 28 -8.53 -9.52 -1.51
N VAL A 29 -7.71 -10.34 -2.17
CA VAL A 29 -7.51 -10.32 -3.62
C VAL A 29 -8.81 -10.67 -4.36
N ASP A 30 -9.53 -11.69 -3.89
CA ASP A 30 -10.80 -12.13 -4.49
C ASP A 30 -11.86 -11.01 -4.47
N ARG A 31 -11.98 -10.28 -3.36
CA ARG A 31 -12.90 -9.13 -3.25
C ARG A 31 -12.56 -8.03 -4.25
N LEU A 32 -11.29 -7.89 -4.59
CA LEU A 32 -10.78 -6.92 -5.54
C LEU A 32 -10.64 -7.50 -6.95
N ARG A 33 -11.29 -8.63 -7.23
CA ARG A 33 -11.33 -9.30 -8.55
C ARG A 33 -9.94 -9.60 -9.10
N GLY A 34 -9.01 -10.02 -8.25
CA GLY A 34 -7.63 -10.32 -8.64
C GLY A 34 -6.69 -9.12 -8.63
N ASN A 35 -7.14 -7.93 -8.19
CA ASN A 35 -6.28 -6.75 -8.16
C ASN A 35 -5.40 -6.72 -6.89
N GLU A 36 -4.25 -7.38 -7.01
CA GLU A 36 -3.20 -7.51 -6.00
C GLU A 36 -2.59 -6.16 -5.58
N SER A 37 -2.29 -5.30 -6.56
CA SER A 37 -1.77 -3.95 -6.34
C SER A 37 -2.68 -3.10 -5.47
N LYS A 38 -3.97 -3.15 -5.78
CA LYS A 38 -5.00 -2.44 -5.03
C LYS A 38 -5.13 -2.97 -3.62
N LEU A 39 -5.00 -4.29 -3.41
CA LEU A 39 -4.99 -4.85 -2.06
C LEU A 39 -3.83 -4.27 -1.25
N LEU A 40 -2.61 -4.33 -1.80
CA LEU A 40 -1.42 -3.85 -1.09
C LEU A 40 -1.55 -2.37 -0.72
N ARG A 41 -2.01 -1.54 -1.66
CA ARG A 41 -2.27 -0.12 -1.41
C ARG A 41 -3.29 0.10 -0.29
N LEU A 42 -4.41 -0.62 -0.34
CA LEU A 42 -5.44 -0.49 0.70
C LEU A 42 -4.93 -0.93 2.07
N VAL A 43 -4.06 -1.95 2.13
CA VAL A 43 -3.41 -2.36 3.37
C VAL A 43 -2.46 -1.30 3.87
N LYS A 44 -1.61 -0.71 3.01
CA LYS A 44 -0.72 0.39 3.42
C LYS A 44 -1.50 1.58 3.98
N MET A 45 -2.54 2.01 3.26
CA MET A 45 -3.43 3.09 3.73
C MET A 45 -4.10 2.75 5.06
N PHE A 46 -4.50 1.49 5.26
CA PHE A 46 -5.05 1.01 6.52
C PHE A 46 -4.00 1.10 7.65
N CYS A 47 -2.77 0.63 7.42
CA CYS A 47 -1.70 0.73 8.41
C CYS A 47 -1.39 2.19 8.75
N GLU A 48 -1.24 3.07 7.76
CA GLU A 48 -1.01 4.51 7.97
C GLU A 48 -2.12 5.17 8.78
N SER A 49 -3.38 4.80 8.51
CA SER A 49 -4.54 5.37 9.19
C SER A 49 -4.65 4.96 10.66
N TYR A 50 -4.11 3.79 11.03
CA TYR A 50 -4.37 3.17 12.34
C TYR A 50 -3.12 2.75 13.13
N MET A 51 -1.91 2.94 12.63
CA MET A 51 -0.66 2.62 13.35
C MET A 51 -0.51 3.39 14.67
N GLN A 52 -1.19 4.53 14.84
CA GLN A 52 -1.22 5.33 16.07
C GLN A 52 -2.57 5.25 16.81
N ALA A 53 -3.53 4.46 16.32
CA ALA A 53 -4.86 4.41 16.90
C ALA A 53 -4.88 3.79 18.31
N GLY A 54 -3.87 3.00 18.67
CA GLY A 54 -3.75 2.39 19.99
C GLY A 54 -3.68 3.42 21.12
N GLU A 55 -2.88 4.48 20.94
CA GLU A 55 -2.74 5.55 21.94
C GLU A 55 -4.07 6.28 22.18
N GLU A 56 -4.81 6.55 21.10
CA GLU A 56 -6.12 7.20 21.18
C GLU A 56 -7.17 6.29 21.84
N ILE A 57 -7.17 4.99 21.51
CA ILE A 57 -8.04 4.00 22.15
C ILE A 57 -7.78 3.94 23.66
N GLU A 58 -6.52 3.83 24.08
CA GLU A 58 -6.16 3.81 25.50
C GLU A 58 -6.60 5.10 26.21
N ARG A 59 -6.39 6.26 25.56
CA ARG A 59 -6.79 7.55 26.10
C ARG A 59 -8.31 7.62 26.32
N LEU A 60 -9.09 7.25 25.32
CA LEU A 60 -10.55 7.25 25.38
C LEU A 60 -11.08 6.29 26.44
N TYR A 61 -10.48 5.09 26.53
CA TYR A 61 -10.83 4.11 27.56
C TYR A 61 -10.53 4.62 28.97
N LYS A 62 -9.33 5.15 29.23
CA LYS A 62 -8.94 5.70 30.55
C LYS A 62 -9.79 6.90 30.97
N GLN A 63 -10.32 7.66 30.02
CA GLN A 63 -11.21 8.79 30.28
C GLN A 63 -12.69 8.38 30.47
N GLY A 64 -13.02 7.10 30.25
CA GLY A 64 -14.41 6.63 30.26
C GLY A 64 -15.26 7.19 29.10
N ASP A 65 -14.63 7.69 28.04
CA ASP A 65 -15.32 8.22 26.86
C ASP A 65 -15.73 7.07 25.93
N LEU A 66 -16.73 6.30 26.40
CA LEU A 66 -17.25 5.14 25.69
C LEU A 66 -17.87 5.51 24.35
N THR A 67 -18.39 6.75 24.19
CA THR A 67 -19.00 7.20 22.94
C THR A 67 -17.96 7.30 21.83
N ASN A 68 -16.84 7.99 22.09
CA ASN A 68 -15.78 8.09 21.09
C ASN A 68 -15.01 6.79 20.92
N LEU A 69 -14.84 5.99 21.99
CA LEU A 69 -14.24 4.66 21.91
C LEU A 69 -15.04 3.75 20.97
N GLN A 70 -16.36 3.72 21.11
CA GLN A 70 -17.26 2.97 20.24
C GLN A 70 -17.17 3.44 18.79
N ARG A 71 -17.09 4.75 18.55
CA ARG A 71 -16.96 5.31 17.20
C ARG A 71 -15.65 4.92 16.54
N LEU A 72 -14.52 5.02 17.26
CA LEU A 72 -13.20 4.68 16.72
C LEU A 72 -13.08 3.18 16.43
N THR A 73 -13.50 2.33 17.36
CA THR A 73 -13.51 0.87 17.16
C THR A 73 -14.47 0.47 16.03
N HIS A 74 -15.59 1.17 15.85
CA HIS A 74 -16.47 0.97 14.69
C HIS A 74 -15.79 1.23 13.35
N GLN A 75 -15.03 2.32 13.26
CA GLN A 75 -14.28 2.67 12.06
C GLN A 75 -13.21 1.62 11.76
N ILE A 76 -12.40 1.27 12.77
CA ILE A 76 -11.35 0.25 12.66
C ILE A 76 -11.95 -1.10 12.23
N LYS A 77 -13.07 -1.52 12.81
CA LYS A 77 -13.75 -2.77 12.46
C LYS A 77 -14.08 -2.83 10.97
N GLY A 78 -14.70 -1.76 10.45
CA GLY A 78 -15.14 -1.70 9.06
C GLY A 78 -13.98 -1.69 8.06
N THR A 79 -12.97 -0.87 8.33
CA THR A 79 -11.78 -0.76 7.46
C THR A 79 -10.93 -2.02 7.51
N ALA A 80 -10.73 -2.61 8.70
CA ALA A 80 -10.01 -3.87 8.87
C ALA A 80 -10.70 -5.02 8.12
N ALA A 81 -12.03 -5.09 8.17
CA ALA A 81 -12.79 -6.10 7.41
C ALA A 81 -12.61 -5.93 5.89
N ASN A 82 -12.53 -4.69 5.41
CA ASN A 82 -12.38 -4.40 3.99
C ASN A 82 -11.02 -4.85 3.43
N VAL A 83 -9.95 -4.78 4.25
CA VAL A 83 -8.58 -5.12 3.83
C VAL A 83 -8.15 -6.54 4.20
N GLY A 84 -9.03 -7.34 4.83
CA GLY A 84 -8.70 -8.72 5.21
C GLY A 84 -8.10 -8.89 6.62
N ALA A 85 -7.97 -7.84 7.41
CA ALA A 85 -7.48 -7.89 8.80
C ALA A 85 -8.56 -8.39 9.79
N MET A 86 -8.96 -9.65 9.63
CA MET A 86 -10.13 -10.23 10.32
C MET A 86 -9.95 -10.33 11.84
N ALA A 87 -8.73 -10.50 12.34
CA ALA A 87 -8.46 -10.50 13.77
C ALA A 87 -8.75 -9.13 14.40
N ILE A 88 -8.21 -8.06 13.81
CA ILE A 88 -8.46 -6.68 14.23
C ILE A 88 -9.94 -6.35 14.15
N SER A 89 -10.61 -6.74 13.06
CA SER A 89 -12.05 -6.49 12.90
C SER A 89 -12.87 -7.15 14.02
N ARG A 90 -12.57 -8.41 14.38
CA ARG A 90 -13.27 -9.13 15.45
C ARG A 90 -13.03 -8.50 16.83
N LEU A 91 -11.80 -8.12 17.14
CA LEU A 91 -11.44 -7.48 18.41
C LEU A 91 -12.08 -6.08 18.54
N ALA A 92 -12.10 -5.31 17.45
CA ALA A 92 -12.81 -4.04 17.43
C ALA A 92 -14.34 -4.24 17.61
N ALA A 93 -14.89 -5.31 17.05
CA ALA A 93 -16.31 -5.66 17.22
C ALA A 93 -16.66 -6.05 18.67
N SER A 94 -15.78 -6.78 19.38
CA SER A 94 -15.98 -7.15 20.78
C SER A 94 -15.95 -5.95 21.72
N ILE A 95 -15.27 -4.87 21.34
CA ILE A 95 -15.30 -3.60 22.09
C ILE A 95 -16.51 -2.75 21.69
N GLU A 96 -16.81 -2.59 20.40
CA GLU A 96 -17.90 -1.70 19.97
C GLU A 96 -19.29 -2.21 20.39
N THR A 97 -19.50 -3.54 20.36
CA THR A 97 -20.85 -4.12 20.39
C THR A 97 -21.51 -3.97 21.76
N PRO A 98 -20.83 -4.28 22.88
CA PRO A 98 -21.40 -4.06 24.21
C PRO A 98 -21.72 -2.58 24.46
N ILE A 99 -20.83 -1.68 24.05
CA ILE A 99 -21.03 -0.22 24.22
C ILE A 99 -22.25 0.24 23.41
N LYS A 100 -22.40 -0.22 22.17
CA LYS A 100 -23.55 0.09 21.31
C LYS A 100 -24.87 -0.38 21.91
N LEU A 101 -24.87 -1.47 22.69
CA LEU A 101 -26.04 -2.00 23.38
C LEU A 101 -26.32 -1.32 24.74
N GLY A 102 -25.56 -0.26 25.08
CA GLY A 102 -25.71 0.49 26.33
C GLY A 102 -24.89 -0.06 27.50
N GLY A 103 -23.96 -0.98 27.25
CA GLY A 103 -23.01 -1.46 28.24
C GLY A 103 -22.00 -0.38 28.62
N THR A 104 -21.56 -0.41 29.88
CA THR A 104 -20.56 0.52 30.44
C THR A 104 -19.22 -0.14 30.73
N GLU A 105 -19.15 -1.47 30.61
CA GLU A 105 -17.93 -2.25 30.83
C GLU A 105 -17.31 -2.61 29.48
N VAL A 106 -15.99 -2.49 29.42
CA VAL A 106 -15.18 -2.90 28.26
C VAL A 106 -14.37 -4.12 28.70
N ASP A 107 -14.36 -5.14 27.84
CA ASP A 107 -13.50 -6.31 28.03
C ASP A 107 -12.02 -5.88 27.88
N GLU A 108 -11.32 -5.83 29.01
CA GLU A 108 -9.91 -5.43 29.09
C GLU A 108 -8.98 -6.39 28.34
N GLU A 109 -9.32 -7.68 28.27
CA GLU A 109 -8.53 -8.68 27.53
C GLU A 109 -8.66 -8.44 26.02
N ALA A 110 -9.89 -8.20 25.55
CA ALA A 110 -10.13 -7.83 24.15
C ALA A 110 -9.49 -6.48 23.78
N LEU A 111 -9.51 -5.51 24.71
CA LEU A 111 -8.83 -4.22 24.53
C LEU A 111 -7.33 -4.40 24.40
N ALA A 112 -6.70 -5.12 25.32
CA ALA A 112 -5.26 -5.40 25.29
C ALA A 112 -4.85 -6.12 24.00
N ALA A 113 -5.63 -7.13 23.56
CA ALA A 113 -5.38 -7.83 22.32
C ALA A 113 -5.54 -6.95 21.08
N LEU A 114 -6.50 -6.00 21.08
CA LEU A 114 -6.63 -5.03 19.98
C LEU A 114 -5.40 -4.11 19.92
N LEU A 115 -4.94 -3.61 21.07
CA LEU A 115 -3.79 -2.73 21.14
C LEU A 115 -2.51 -3.41 20.63
N ASP A 116 -2.27 -4.66 21.04
CA ASP A 116 -1.16 -5.49 20.54
C ASP A 116 -1.19 -5.61 19.00
N LYS A 117 -2.37 -5.91 18.43
CA LYS A 117 -2.53 -5.99 16.97
C LYS A 117 -2.38 -4.66 16.25
N LEU A 118 -2.71 -3.53 16.89
CA LEU A 118 -2.47 -2.21 16.30
C LEU A 118 -0.99 -1.84 16.32
N THR A 119 -0.23 -2.29 17.33
CA THR A 119 1.24 -2.15 17.33
C THR A 119 1.88 -2.95 16.19
N ASP A 120 1.38 -4.15 15.89
CA ASP A 120 1.84 -4.94 14.73
C ASP A 120 1.68 -4.17 13.40
N LEU A 121 0.68 -3.28 13.27
CA LEU A 121 0.47 -2.49 12.04
C LEU A 121 1.61 -1.51 11.79
N GLN A 122 2.23 -0.96 12.83
CA GLN A 122 3.38 -0.07 12.69
C GLN A 122 4.60 -0.82 12.13
N ALA A 123 4.85 -2.02 12.66
CA ALA A 123 5.91 -2.89 12.17
C ALA A 123 5.66 -3.32 10.72
N LEU A 124 4.41 -3.68 10.38
CA LEU A 124 4.01 -4.01 9.02
C LEU A 124 4.19 -2.82 8.07
N HIS A 125 3.76 -1.62 8.44
CA HIS A 125 3.92 -0.42 7.60
C HIS A 125 5.38 -0.15 7.28
N THR A 126 6.26 -0.27 8.29
CA THR A 126 7.71 -0.09 8.11
C THR A 126 8.26 -1.16 7.17
N ALA A 127 7.93 -2.44 7.39
CA ALA A 127 8.39 -3.54 6.55
C ALA A 127 7.93 -3.41 5.08
N LEU A 128 6.69 -2.98 4.85
CA LEU A 128 6.16 -2.73 3.50
C LEU A 128 6.88 -1.56 2.82
N SER A 129 7.16 -0.49 3.57
CA SER A 129 7.88 0.69 3.06
C SER A 129 9.33 0.35 2.73
N ASP A 130 10.00 -0.43 3.58
CA ASP A 130 11.37 -0.90 3.35
C ASP A 130 11.45 -1.82 2.14
N LEU A 131 10.49 -2.73 1.99
CA LEU A 131 10.40 -3.63 0.85
C LEU A 131 10.19 -2.85 -0.46
N GLU A 132 9.31 -1.86 -0.46
CA GLU A 132 9.15 -0.95 -1.59
C GLU A 132 10.44 -0.21 -1.90
N CYS A 133 11.13 0.34 -0.90
CA CYS A 133 12.41 1.03 -1.09
C CYS A 133 13.46 0.11 -1.75
N GLN A 134 13.55 -1.14 -1.31
CA GLN A 134 14.47 -2.14 -1.85
C GLN A 134 14.17 -2.53 -3.30
N LEU A 135 12.89 -2.62 -3.66
CA LEU A 135 12.46 -3.09 -4.99
C LEU A 135 12.31 -1.97 -6.02
N THR A 136 12.03 -0.76 -5.56
CA THR A 136 11.91 0.45 -6.39
C THR A 136 13.24 1.20 -6.52
N GLY A 137 14.32 0.71 -5.89
CA GLY A 137 15.66 1.22 -6.13
C GLY A 137 15.83 2.71 -5.84
N VAL A 138 15.03 3.29 -4.94
CA VAL A 138 15.16 4.71 -4.56
C VAL A 138 16.36 4.87 -3.64
N CYS A 139 17.56 4.80 -4.23
CA CYS A 139 18.74 5.40 -3.65
C CYS A 139 18.66 6.90 -3.96
N GLU A 140 18.45 7.73 -2.94
CA GLU A 140 18.77 9.16 -3.04
C GLU A 140 20.22 9.29 -3.56
N ASN A 141 20.34 9.84 -4.78
CA ASN A 141 21.56 10.09 -5.55
C ASN A 141 22.19 8.91 -6.32
N GLY A 142 21.76 8.76 -7.58
CA GLY A 142 22.71 8.61 -8.70
C GLY A 142 23.27 7.21 -8.99
N THR A 143 22.51 6.14 -8.80
CA THR A 143 22.94 4.80 -9.25
C THR A 143 21.78 3.98 -9.83
N LEU A 144 20.99 4.56 -10.73
CA LEU A 144 20.04 3.78 -11.52
C LEU A 144 20.82 2.84 -12.44
N THR A 145 20.72 1.53 -12.19
CA THR A 145 21.40 0.53 -13.02
C THR A 145 20.60 0.25 -14.29
N LYS A 146 21.24 -0.35 -15.30
CA LYS A 146 20.55 -0.78 -16.53
C LYS A 146 19.39 -1.72 -16.22
N ASP A 147 19.59 -2.68 -15.33
CA ASP A 147 18.57 -3.68 -15.00
C ASP A 147 17.38 -3.06 -14.29
N ASP A 148 17.61 -2.05 -13.44
CA ASP A 148 16.53 -1.32 -12.76
C ASP A 148 15.75 -0.44 -13.74
N PHE A 149 16.46 0.28 -14.62
CA PHE A 149 15.84 1.08 -15.68
C PHE A 149 14.94 0.24 -16.59
N LEU A 150 15.43 -0.90 -17.08
CA LEU A 150 14.66 -1.79 -17.94
C LEU A 150 13.48 -2.43 -17.21
N ARG A 151 13.63 -2.73 -15.92
CA ARG A 151 12.53 -3.23 -15.09
C ARG A 151 11.44 -2.18 -14.95
N GLU A 152 11.79 -0.94 -14.65
CA GLU A 152 10.82 0.16 -14.53
C GLU A 152 10.09 0.41 -15.85
N LEU A 153 10.79 0.45 -16.99
CA LEU A 153 10.18 0.58 -18.31
C LEU A 153 9.22 -0.57 -18.63
N SER A 154 9.55 -1.80 -18.24
CA SER A 154 8.67 -2.96 -18.43
C SER A 154 7.36 -2.81 -17.66
N VAL A 155 7.42 -2.30 -16.43
CA VAL A 155 6.21 -2.07 -15.62
C VAL A 155 5.41 -0.88 -16.16
N ILE A 156 6.07 0.21 -16.55
CA ILE A 156 5.42 1.37 -17.19
C ILE A 156 4.66 0.94 -18.44
N LYS A 157 5.24 0.06 -19.29
CA LYS A 157 4.56 -0.45 -20.48
C LYS A 157 3.24 -1.15 -20.16
N ILE A 158 3.25 -2.03 -19.16
CA ILE A 158 2.05 -2.75 -18.70
C ILE A 158 1.00 -1.74 -18.22
N GLU A 159 1.44 -0.74 -17.47
CA GLU A 159 0.55 0.28 -16.88
C GLU A 159 -0.07 1.21 -17.92
N LEU A 160 0.65 1.54 -19.01
CA LEU A 160 0.10 2.37 -20.10
C LEU A 160 -1.17 1.76 -20.71
N GLU A 161 -1.29 0.43 -20.72
CA GLU A 161 -2.47 -0.29 -21.19
C GLU A 161 -3.59 -0.37 -20.13
N ALA A 162 -3.22 -0.31 -18.84
CA ALA A 162 -4.13 -0.53 -17.71
C ALA A 162 -4.68 0.78 -17.12
N ASP A 163 -3.82 1.70 -16.67
CA ASP A 163 -4.16 3.02 -16.12
C ASP A 163 -3.07 4.05 -16.47
N VAL A 164 -3.32 4.86 -17.51
CA VAL A 164 -2.42 5.94 -17.95
C VAL A 164 -2.08 6.91 -16.81
N ALA A 165 -2.99 7.17 -15.86
CA ALA A 165 -2.70 8.08 -14.76
C ALA A 165 -1.65 7.49 -13.79
N SER A 166 -1.70 6.19 -13.55
CA SER A 166 -0.67 5.47 -12.80
C SER A 166 0.67 5.47 -13.54
N ALA A 167 0.64 5.25 -14.86
CA ALA A 167 1.85 5.27 -15.67
C ALA A 167 2.56 6.64 -15.60
N MET A 168 1.80 7.74 -15.52
CA MET A 168 2.36 9.08 -15.32
C MET A 168 3.08 9.22 -13.97
N ASP A 169 2.48 8.74 -12.88
CA ASP A 169 3.08 8.76 -11.54
C ASP A 169 4.38 7.90 -11.52
N MET A 170 4.39 6.78 -12.22
CA MET A 170 5.57 5.92 -12.38
C MET A 170 6.70 6.59 -13.18
N VAL A 171 6.37 7.23 -14.30
CA VAL A 171 7.36 7.92 -15.15
C VAL A 171 7.98 9.12 -14.44
N GLU A 172 7.20 9.84 -13.63
CA GLU A 172 7.76 10.94 -12.83
C GLU A 172 8.76 10.41 -11.79
N ARG A 173 8.48 9.27 -11.14
CA ARG A 173 9.46 8.61 -10.25
C ARG A 173 10.71 8.17 -11.01
N LEU A 174 10.55 7.55 -12.18
CA LEU A 174 11.66 7.13 -13.03
C LEU A 174 12.55 8.32 -13.43
N LYS A 175 11.96 9.48 -13.73
CA LYS A 175 12.72 10.71 -14.00
C LYS A 175 13.53 11.17 -12.80
N VAL A 176 12.96 11.09 -11.60
CA VAL A 176 13.66 11.46 -10.36
C VAL A 176 14.85 10.52 -10.12
N SER A 177 14.68 9.21 -10.33
CA SER A 177 15.75 8.21 -10.14
C SER A 177 16.82 8.28 -11.22
N ALA A 178 16.44 8.59 -12.47
CA ALA A 178 17.35 8.68 -13.61
C ALA A 178 18.18 9.98 -13.63
N LYS A 179 17.82 10.99 -12.84
CA LYS A 179 18.53 12.26 -12.80
C LYS A 179 20.01 12.09 -12.44
N GLY A 180 20.90 12.62 -13.27
CA GLY A 180 22.35 12.50 -13.13
C GLY A 180 22.92 11.15 -13.57
N THR A 181 22.11 10.29 -14.21
CA THR A 181 22.54 8.99 -14.77
C THR A 181 22.54 9.03 -16.30
N GLU A 182 23.03 7.96 -16.95
CA GLU A 182 22.98 7.85 -18.42
C GLU A 182 21.55 7.77 -18.97
N TYR A 183 20.55 7.43 -18.14
CA TYR A 183 19.14 7.27 -18.52
C TYR A 183 18.29 8.54 -18.35
N GLU A 184 18.89 9.67 -17.96
CA GLU A 184 18.17 10.94 -17.77
C GLU A 184 17.47 11.40 -19.06
N THR A 185 18.10 11.16 -20.22
CA THR A 185 17.55 11.59 -21.51
C THR A 185 16.37 10.72 -21.93
N GLU A 186 16.51 9.41 -21.76
CA GLU A 186 15.52 8.41 -22.13
C GLU A 186 14.26 8.54 -21.26
N SER A 187 14.43 8.69 -19.93
CA SER A 187 13.33 8.89 -18.99
C SER A 187 12.58 10.21 -19.25
N ALA A 188 13.27 11.31 -19.56
CA ALA A 188 12.63 12.56 -19.95
C ALA A 188 11.86 12.46 -21.28
N LYS A 189 12.34 11.63 -22.21
CA LYS A 189 11.67 11.40 -23.49
C LYS A 189 10.41 10.57 -23.33
N VAL A 190 10.44 9.52 -22.50
CA VAL A 190 9.27 8.73 -22.10
C VAL A 190 8.18 9.64 -21.51
N ASP A 191 8.55 10.52 -20.57
CA ASP A 191 7.66 11.51 -19.97
C ASP A 191 7.06 12.49 -20.98
N THR A 192 7.88 13.02 -21.88
CA THR A 192 7.40 13.96 -22.91
C THR A 192 6.37 13.29 -23.84
N MET A 193 6.64 12.06 -24.29
CA MET A 193 5.72 11.29 -25.13
C MET A 193 4.42 10.95 -24.38
N LEU A 194 4.52 10.64 -23.08
CA LEU A 194 3.36 10.38 -22.24
C LEU A 194 2.51 11.62 -22.01
N MET A 195 3.11 12.76 -21.64
CA MET A 195 2.40 14.03 -21.44
C MET A 195 1.77 14.57 -22.72
N SER A 196 2.33 14.24 -23.88
CA SER A 196 1.78 14.59 -25.19
C SER A 196 0.78 13.56 -25.74
N PHE A 197 0.43 12.54 -24.94
CA PHE A 197 -0.50 11.46 -25.29
C PHE A 197 -0.13 10.69 -26.56
N GLN A 198 1.15 10.64 -26.91
CA GLN A 198 1.69 9.88 -28.04
C GLN A 198 1.88 8.41 -27.65
N LEU A 199 0.80 7.71 -27.26
CA LEU A 199 0.90 6.37 -26.64
C LEU A 199 1.46 5.29 -27.60
N ASP A 200 1.12 5.35 -28.89
CA ASP A 200 1.63 4.39 -29.87
C ASP A 200 3.15 4.56 -30.07
N GLU A 201 3.61 5.81 -30.24
CA GLU A 201 5.02 6.15 -30.39
C GLU A 201 5.81 5.86 -29.10
N LEU A 202 5.19 6.08 -27.93
CA LEU A 202 5.76 5.76 -26.63
C LEU A 202 5.98 4.26 -26.47
N ASN A 203 4.97 3.44 -26.83
CA ASN A 203 5.09 1.98 -26.74
C ASN A 203 6.20 1.45 -27.65
N GLU A 204 6.26 1.93 -28.89
CA GLU A 204 7.35 1.58 -29.82
C GLU A 204 8.72 2.03 -29.27
N TYR A 205 8.79 3.22 -28.66
CA TYR A 205 10.02 3.72 -28.07
C TYR A 205 10.48 2.86 -26.87
N ILE A 206 9.56 2.49 -25.98
CA ILE A 206 9.85 1.60 -24.84
C ILE A 206 10.30 0.22 -25.34
N ASP A 207 9.66 -0.34 -26.37
CA ASP A 207 10.05 -1.63 -26.93
C ASP A 207 11.47 -1.62 -27.49
N ASN A 208 11.85 -0.56 -28.21
CA ASN A 208 13.22 -0.41 -28.69
C ASN A 208 14.25 -0.36 -27.56
N LEU A 209 13.92 0.28 -26.42
CA LEU A 209 14.79 0.33 -25.26
C LEU A 209 14.92 -1.05 -24.57
N LEU A 210 13.82 -1.82 -24.51
CA LEU A 210 13.81 -3.17 -23.93
C LEU A 210 14.57 -4.20 -24.79
N GLU A 211 14.59 -4.02 -26.11
CA GLU A 211 15.30 -4.91 -27.04
C GLU A 211 16.81 -4.62 -27.16
N ALA A 212 17.25 -3.41 -26.81
CA ALA A 212 18.65 -2.99 -26.84
C ALA A 212 19.48 -3.63 -25.70
N LYS A 213 19.85 -4.91 -25.89
CA LYS A 213 20.74 -5.68 -24.99
C LYS A 213 22.10 -5.04 -24.78
#